data_AF-A0A955F535-F1
#
_entry.id   AF-A0A955F535-F1
#
_cell.length_a   1.000
_cell.length_b   1.000
_cell.length_c   1.000
_cell.angle_alpha   90.00
_cell.angle_beta   90.00
_cell.angle_gamma   90.00
#
_symmetry.space_group_name_H-M   'P 1'
#
loop_
_entity.id
_entity.type
_entity.pdbx_description
1 polymer ?
#
loop_
_entity_poly.entity_id
_entity_poly.type
_entity_poly.pdbx_seq_one_letter_code
_entity_poly.pdbx_strand_id
1 'polypeptide(L)'
;VDLGTWARLDYDIVATNGLDDDFSGTRGGGFRDARNSFRADNNDSKSVIGRIGLQPRLGILDAAEFGFSFGFSQYDDNDDRCMDLFGFDWFLRKGPFELKGEYAVFDLERGPAEIASGIPGGAEGYYVELAFHFFPESWRNTSRFFTDESTFTLVARYGTIDTDDSARGIDRMSRGDAFRDDLQRLAVGLNFRPIEKTVIRFEYQFFFEDGGIADADNDRFVISFATYF
;
A
#
# COMPACT_ATOMS: atom_id res chain seq x y z
N VAL A 1 24.32 -3.03 2.47
CA VAL A 1 25.53 -2.48 3.10
C VAL A 1 25.42 -2.66 4.61
N ASP A 2 26.34 -3.35 5.27
CA ASP A 2 26.36 -3.40 6.74
C ASP A 2 26.94 -2.10 7.30
N LEU A 3 26.22 -1.47 8.22
CA LEU A 3 26.66 -0.26 8.93
C LEU A 3 27.27 -0.66 10.27
N GLY A 4 28.28 -1.53 10.22
CA GLY A 4 28.86 -2.15 11.41
C GLY A 4 27.90 -3.12 12.12
N THR A 5 28.01 -3.23 13.44
CA THR A 5 27.24 -4.19 14.23
C THR A 5 25.80 -3.74 14.53
N TRP A 6 25.45 -2.47 14.33
CA TRP A 6 24.19 -1.91 14.82
C TRP A 6 23.08 -1.82 13.76
N ALA A 7 23.40 -1.84 12.46
CA ALA A 7 22.37 -1.84 11.42
C ALA A 7 22.86 -2.41 10.08
N ARG A 8 21.90 -2.71 9.21
CA ARG A 8 22.08 -2.91 7.78
C ARG A 8 21.29 -1.85 7.00
N LEU A 9 21.87 -1.35 5.93
CA LEU A 9 21.26 -0.44 4.97
C LEU A 9 21.05 -1.18 3.64
N ASP A 10 19.89 -1.04 3.04
CA ASP A 10 19.60 -1.41 1.66
C ASP A 10 19.11 -0.19 0.88
N TYR A 11 19.33 -0.21 -0.43
CA TYR A 11 18.82 0.82 -1.31
C TYR A 11 18.61 0.21 -2.69
N ASP A 12 17.60 0.71 -3.38
CA ASP A 12 17.35 0.46 -4.80
C ASP A 12 16.92 1.78 -5.42
N ILE A 13 17.58 2.18 -6.51
CA ILE A 13 17.30 3.45 -7.20
C ILE A 13 17.37 3.18 -8.68
N VAL A 14 16.29 3.50 -9.38
CA VAL A 14 16.13 3.30 -10.81
C VAL A 14 15.84 4.65 -11.45
N ALA A 15 16.55 4.95 -12.53
CA ALA A 15 16.20 6.04 -13.44
C ALA A 15 15.61 5.45 -14.71
N THR A 16 14.47 5.96 -15.15
CA THR A 16 13.77 5.55 -16.38
C THR A 16 13.42 6.77 -17.22
N ASN A 17 12.89 6.53 -18.42
CA ASN A 17 12.16 7.56 -19.14
C ASN A 17 10.96 8.03 -18.30
N GLY A 18 10.56 9.28 -18.48
CA GLY A 18 9.39 9.86 -17.82
C GLY A 18 8.08 9.22 -18.29
N LEU A 19 6.99 9.70 -17.71
CA LEU A 19 5.63 9.36 -18.15
C LEU A 19 5.24 10.25 -19.33
N ASP A 20 4.21 9.85 -20.07
CA ASP A 20 3.53 10.74 -21.02
C ASP A 20 2.23 11.33 -20.42
N ASP A 21 1.54 12.16 -21.19
CA ASP A 21 0.36 12.91 -20.73
C ASP A 21 -0.97 12.14 -20.87
N ASP A 22 -0.95 10.85 -21.24
CA ASP A 22 -2.15 10.01 -21.41
C ASP A 22 -2.71 9.52 -20.06
N PHE A 23 -2.95 10.46 -19.15
CA PHE A 23 -3.64 10.20 -17.90
C PHE A 23 -5.15 10.11 -18.11
N SER A 24 -5.72 8.96 -17.75
CA SER A 24 -7.16 8.74 -17.85
C SER A 24 -7.86 8.92 -16.50
N GLY A 25 -8.72 9.94 -16.41
CA GLY A 25 -9.67 10.14 -15.32
C GLY A 25 -10.98 9.32 -15.46
N THR A 26 -11.13 8.52 -16.53
CA THR A 26 -12.35 7.71 -16.77
C THR A 26 -12.03 6.26 -17.15
N ARG A 27 -12.44 5.33 -16.27
CA ARG A 27 -12.42 3.86 -16.41
C ARG A 27 -11.04 3.21 -16.57
N GLY A 28 -10.41 2.88 -15.44
CA GLY A 28 -9.47 1.75 -15.32
C GLY A 28 -8.03 1.96 -15.83
N GLY A 29 -7.79 3.05 -16.56
CA GLY A 29 -6.48 3.44 -17.09
C GLY A 29 -5.56 4.08 -16.06
N GLY A 30 -6.00 5.17 -15.42
CA GLY A 30 -5.18 5.93 -14.47
C GLY A 30 -3.80 6.24 -15.06
N PHE A 31 -2.74 6.02 -14.29
CA PHE A 31 -1.33 6.19 -14.71
C PHE A 31 -0.78 5.06 -15.60
N ARG A 32 -1.57 4.01 -15.87
CA ARG A 32 -1.08 2.87 -16.66
C ARG A 32 -0.97 3.20 -18.14
N ASP A 33 -1.85 4.08 -18.59
CA ASP A 33 -1.90 4.51 -19.98
C ASP A 33 -0.82 5.55 -20.25
N ALA A 34 -0.44 6.34 -19.23
CA ALA A 34 0.66 7.30 -19.24
C ALA A 34 2.09 6.71 -19.36
N ARG A 35 2.20 5.42 -19.71
CA ARG A 35 3.49 4.73 -19.83
C ARG A 35 4.07 4.97 -21.22
N ASN A 36 5.20 5.64 -21.22
CA ASN A 36 5.91 5.99 -22.43
C ASN A 36 6.21 4.76 -23.33
N SER A 37 6.00 4.94 -24.63
CA SER A 37 6.13 3.89 -25.65
C SER A 37 7.60 3.59 -25.94
N PHE A 38 7.97 2.30 -25.99
CA PHE A 38 9.33 1.90 -26.39
C PHE A 38 9.72 2.35 -27.81
N ARG A 39 8.76 2.75 -28.66
CA ARG A 39 8.98 3.06 -30.09
C ARG A 39 8.93 4.55 -30.43
N ALA A 40 8.35 5.37 -29.56
CA ALA A 40 8.19 6.79 -29.77
C ALA A 40 8.35 7.44 -28.41
N ASP A 41 9.43 8.21 -28.25
CA ASP A 41 9.63 9.07 -27.11
C ASP A 41 8.96 10.40 -27.45
N ASN A 42 7.88 10.75 -26.76
CA ASN A 42 7.17 12.01 -27.00
C ASN A 42 7.68 13.16 -26.13
N ASN A 43 8.55 12.89 -25.14
CA ASN A 43 9.18 13.93 -24.30
C ASN A 43 10.61 13.56 -23.87
N ASP A 44 11.39 14.53 -23.39
CA ASP A 44 12.74 14.30 -22.83
C ASP A 44 12.69 14.05 -21.30
N SER A 45 11.48 13.90 -20.74
CA SER A 45 11.24 13.67 -19.32
C SER A 45 12.00 12.45 -18.78
N LYS A 46 12.36 12.51 -17.50
CA LYS A 46 13.01 11.41 -16.77
C LYS A 46 12.25 11.15 -15.47
N SER A 47 12.20 9.88 -15.09
CA SER A 47 11.69 9.47 -13.79
C SER A 47 12.80 8.86 -12.96
N VAL A 48 12.81 9.17 -11.67
CA VAL A 48 13.68 8.54 -10.67
C VAL A 48 12.79 7.99 -9.57
N ILE A 49 12.86 6.69 -9.35
CA ILE A 49 12.15 6.01 -8.27
C ILE A 49 13.17 5.26 -7.44
N GLY A 50 13.01 5.28 -6.13
CA GLY A 50 13.89 4.54 -5.27
C GLY A 50 13.32 4.25 -3.89
N ARG A 51 14.07 3.44 -3.17
CA ARG A 51 13.83 3.06 -1.79
C ARG A 51 15.16 3.05 -1.06
N ILE A 52 15.15 3.51 0.19
CA ILE A 52 16.22 3.34 1.15
C ILE A 52 15.64 2.61 2.37
N GLY A 53 16.19 1.45 2.69
CA GLY A 53 15.82 0.62 3.84
C GLY A 53 16.90 0.63 4.92
N LEU A 54 16.48 0.74 6.18
CA LEU A 54 17.33 0.62 7.35
C LEU A 54 16.80 -0.48 8.27
N GLN A 55 17.64 -1.46 8.54
CA GLN A 55 17.37 -2.59 9.43
C GLN A 55 18.26 -2.49 10.67
N PRO A 56 17.84 -1.74 11.71
CA PRO A 56 18.61 -1.64 12.94
C PRO A 56 18.52 -2.91 13.79
N ARG A 57 19.63 -3.28 14.41
CA ARG A 57 19.74 -4.40 15.36
C ARG A 57 19.45 -3.89 16.77
N LEU A 58 18.17 -3.74 17.09
CA LEU A 58 17.71 -3.27 18.38
C LEU A 58 17.60 -4.46 19.34
N GLY A 59 18.44 -4.56 20.38
CA GLY A 59 18.48 -5.73 21.28
C GLY A 59 17.15 -6.04 22.01
N ILE A 60 16.21 -5.10 22.04
CA ILE A 60 14.85 -5.29 22.58
C ILE A 60 13.91 -5.98 21.57
N LEU A 61 14.18 -5.91 20.27
CA LEU A 61 13.38 -6.49 19.19
C LEU A 61 14.14 -7.64 18.52
N ASP A 62 13.39 -8.57 17.91
CA ASP A 62 13.98 -9.68 17.17
C ASP A 62 14.19 -9.30 15.69
N ALA A 63 13.43 -8.33 15.19
CA ALA A 63 13.63 -7.67 13.91
C ALA A 63 13.05 -6.26 13.95
N ALA A 64 13.72 -5.33 13.27
CA ALA A 64 13.23 -3.99 13.00
C ALA A 64 13.68 -3.56 11.59
N GLU A 65 12.77 -2.98 10.83
CA GLU A 65 13.02 -2.42 9.50
C GLU A 65 12.22 -1.12 9.35
N PHE A 66 12.85 -0.15 8.68
CA PHE A 66 12.25 1.13 8.32
C PHE A 66 12.63 1.42 6.86
N GLY A 67 11.64 1.78 6.07
CA GLY A 67 11.78 2.07 4.65
C GLY A 67 11.33 3.47 4.33
N PHE A 68 12.08 4.15 3.48
CA PHE A 68 11.64 5.37 2.83
C PHE A 68 11.70 5.18 1.32
N SER A 69 10.57 5.34 0.66
CA SER A 69 10.40 5.25 -0.78
C SER A 69 10.12 6.63 -1.36
N PHE A 70 10.65 6.91 -2.53
CA PHE A 70 10.42 8.17 -3.24
C PHE A 70 10.33 7.94 -4.74
N GLY A 71 9.59 8.80 -5.42
CA GLY A 71 9.45 8.83 -6.86
C GLY A 71 9.30 10.26 -7.33
N PHE A 72 10.01 10.62 -8.39
CA PHE A 72 9.93 11.91 -9.06
C PHE A 72 9.82 11.64 -10.55
N SER A 73 8.84 12.23 -11.21
CA SER A 73 8.69 12.13 -12.67
C SER A 73 8.14 13.41 -13.23
N GLN A 74 8.62 13.81 -14.41
CA GLN A 74 7.84 14.68 -15.29
C GLN A 74 6.92 13.81 -16.15
N TYR A 75 5.79 14.38 -16.57
CA TYR A 75 4.78 13.63 -17.33
C TYR A 75 4.23 14.36 -18.55
N ASP A 76 4.38 15.67 -18.69
CA ASP A 76 3.77 16.40 -19.81
C ASP A 76 4.77 16.65 -20.95
N ASP A 77 4.26 16.77 -22.18
CA ASP A 77 5.05 16.98 -23.40
C ASP A 77 5.90 18.28 -23.39
N ASN A 78 5.63 19.19 -22.45
CA ASN A 78 6.38 20.45 -22.28
C ASN A 78 7.41 20.40 -21.14
N ASP A 79 7.56 19.25 -20.44
CA ASP A 79 8.42 19.08 -19.25
C ASP A 79 8.13 20.10 -18.11
N ASP A 80 6.90 20.60 -18.03
CA ASP A 80 6.48 21.69 -17.14
C ASP A 80 5.73 21.19 -15.90
N ARG A 81 5.41 19.89 -15.81
CA ARG A 81 4.62 19.32 -14.70
C ARG A 81 5.24 18.08 -14.10
N CYS A 82 5.21 18.04 -12.77
CA CYS A 82 5.81 16.98 -11.98
C CYS A 82 4.76 16.09 -11.31
N MET A 83 5.21 14.88 -11.05
CA MET A 83 4.53 13.84 -10.29
C MET A 83 5.50 13.33 -9.23
N ASP A 84 5.10 13.46 -7.97
CA ASP A 84 5.91 13.09 -6.83
C ASP A 84 5.22 11.99 -6.02
N LEU A 85 6.02 11.06 -5.52
CA LEU A 85 5.57 9.97 -4.67
C LEU A 85 6.49 9.89 -3.46
N PHE A 86 5.93 9.80 -2.27
CA PHE A 86 6.67 9.48 -1.07
C PHE A 86 6.00 8.35 -0.31
N GLY A 87 6.82 7.51 0.32
CA GLY A 87 6.35 6.40 1.12
C GLY A 87 7.25 6.19 2.33
N PHE A 88 6.63 5.80 3.44
CA PHE A 88 7.32 5.33 4.62
C PHE A 88 6.67 4.05 5.12
N ASP A 89 7.48 3.02 5.35
CA ASP A 89 7.02 1.76 5.94
C ASP A 89 7.95 1.31 7.05
N TRP A 90 7.41 0.43 7.87
CA TRP A 90 8.14 -0.10 9.00
C TRP A 90 7.62 -1.49 9.38
N PHE A 91 8.53 -2.29 9.95
CA PHE A 91 8.24 -3.62 10.45
C PHE A 91 9.00 -3.84 11.76
N LEU A 92 8.30 -4.32 12.79
CA LEU A 92 8.84 -4.62 14.11
C LEU A 92 8.37 -6.02 14.52
N ARG A 93 9.28 -6.83 15.07
CA ARG A 93 8.94 -8.15 15.60
C ARG A 93 9.52 -8.36 16.99
N LYS A 94 8.69 -8.91 17.89
CA LYS A 94 9.14 -9.42 19.19
C LYS A 94 8.38 -10.68 19.59
N GLY A 95 9.08 -11.81 19.62
CA GLY A 95 8.53 -13.12 19.90
C GLY A 95 7.36 -13.42 18.95
N PRO A 96 6.16 -13.73 19.47
CA PRO A 96 5.00 -14.05 18.65
C PRO A 96 4.32 -12.83 18.03
N PHE A 97 4.74 -11.61 18.37
CA PHE A 97 4.11 -10.37 17.90
C PHE A 97 4.87 -9.77 16.73
N GLU A 98 4.12 -9.38 15.69
CA GLU A 98 4.60 -8.58 14.57
C GLU A 98 3.72 -7.35 14.44
N LEU A 99 4.34 -6.20 14.22
CA LEU A 99 3.68 -4.94 13.98
C LEU A 99 4.29 -4.29 12.76
N LYS A 100 3.48 -3.90 11.79
CA LYS A 100 3.95 -3.26 10.56
C LYS A 100 2.98 -2.21 10.08
N GLY A 101 3.47 -1.27 9.28
CA GLY A 101 2.65 -0.27 8.66
C GLY A 101 3.33 0.37 7.47
N GLU A 102 2.54 1.12 6.72
CA GLU A 102 2.96 1.86 5.53
C GLU A 102 2.11 3.13 5.46
N TYR A 103 2.73 4.24 5.08
CA TYR A 103 2.08 5.48 4.66
C TYR A 103 2.63 5.83 3.28
N ALA A 104 1.77 6.26 2.38
CA ALA A 104 2.15 6.73 1.06
C ALA A 104 1.36 7.99 0.72
N VAL A 105 2.04 8.94 0.08
CA VAL A 105 1.45 10.15 -0.47
C VAL A 105 1.93 10.34 -1.88
N PHE A 106 1.03 10.86 -2.70
CA PHE A 106 1.20 11.10 -4.10
C PHE A 106 0.73 12.51 -4.41
N ASP A 107 1.52 13.23 -5.19
CA ASP A 107 1.21 14.57 -5.67
C ASP A 107 1.35 14.62 -7.19
N LEU A 108 0.41 15.28 -7.85
CA LEU A 108 0.37 15.48 -9.28
C LEU A 108 0.07 16.94 -9.60
N GLU A 109 1.03 17.63 -10.20
CA GLU A 109 0.82 18.97 -10.72
C GLU A 109 -0.16 18.92 -11.90
N ARG A 110 -1.31 19.59 -11.81
CA ARG A 110 -2.37 19.53 -12.84
C ARG A 110 -2.45 20.80 -13.66
N GLY A 111 -2.60 20.66 -14.97
CA GLY A 111 -2.97 21.74 -15.86
C GLY A 111 -4.49 21.87 -16.09
N PRO A 112 -4.91 22.79 -16.96
CA PRO A 112 -6.33 23.00 -17.24
C PRO A 112 -7.06 21.78 -17.81
N ALA A 113 -6.38 20.94 -18.59
CA ALA A 113 -6.98 19.76 -19.23
C ALA A 113 -7.24 18.63 -18.21
N GLU A 114 -6.33 18.43 -17.28
CA GLU A 114 -6.40 17.40 -16.24
C GLU A 114 -7.46 17.78 -15.21
N ILE A 115 -7.52 19.06 -14.84
CA ILE A 115 -8.60 19.62 -14.01
C ILE A 115 -9.95 19.45 -14.71
N ALA A 116 -10.05 19.80 -16.00
CA ALA A 116 -11.30 19.66 -16.76
C ALA A 116 -11.75 18.18 -16.90
N SER A 117 -10.80 17.26 -16.90
CA SER A 117 -11.04 15.81 -16.96
C SER A 117 -11.33 15.17 -15.59
N GLY A 118 -11.19 15.94 -14.50
CA GLY A 118 -11.42 15.49 -13.13
C GLY A 118 -10.39 14.46 -12.65
N ILE A 119 -9.14 14.63 -13.07
CA ILE A 119 -8.00 13.85 -12.58
C ILE A 119 -7.65 14.36 -11.16
N PRO A 120 -7.55 13.47 -10.14
CA PRO A 120 -7.08 13.86 -8.81
C PRO A 120 -5.65 14.39 -8.88
N GLY A 121 -5.35 15.46 -8.13
CA GLY A 121 -3.99 16.01 -8.08
C GLY A 121 -3.16 15.45 -6.94
N GLY A 122 -3.68 14.49 -6.19
CA GLY A 122 -2.98 13.84 -5.10
C GLY A 122 -3.79 12.68 -4.55
N ALA A 123 -3.12 11.81 -3.80
CA ALA A 123 -3.74 10.71 -3.07
C ALA A 123 -2.84 10.36 -1.88
N GLU A 124 -3.44 9.99 -0.75
CA GLU A 124 -2.69 9.51 0.40
C GLU A 124 -3.35 8.30 1.06
N GLY A 125 -2.56 7.56 1.82
CA GLY A 125 -3.12 6.46 2.59
C GLY A 125 -2.13 5.83 3.52
N TYR A 126 -2.64 5.13 4.52
CA TYR A 126 -1.83 4.31 5.40
C TYR A 126 -2.54 3.06 5.86
N TYR A 127 -1.76 2.13 6.37
CA TYR A 127 -2.27 1.08 7.24
C TYR A 127 -1.31 0.77 8.38
N VAL A 128 -1.86 0.20 9.44
CA VAL A 128 -1.12 -0.47 10.52
C VAL A 128 -1.72 -1.85 10.73
N GLU A 129 -0.87 -2.85 10.86
CA GLU A 129 -1.25 -4.24 11.08
C GLU A 129 -0.49 -4.83 12.28
N LEU A 130 -1.26 -5.40 13.21
CA LEU A 130 -0.76 -6.22 14.31
C LEU A 130 -1.05 -7.70 13.99
N ALA A 131 -0.05 -8.55 14.16
CA ALA A 131 -0.17 -9.99 14.06
C ALA A 131 0.35 -10.69 15.31
N PHE A 132 -0.36 -11.71 15.76
CA PHE A 132 0.01 -12.58 16.88
C PHE A 132 0.02 -14.03 16.43
N HIS A 133 1.21 -14.64 16.44
CA HIS A 133 1.46 -16.02 16.04
C HIS A 133 1.39 -16.95 17.25
N PHE A 134 0.57 -18.00 17.18
CA PHE A 134 0.41 -18.94 18.26
C PHE A 134 -0.03 -20.31 17.76
N PHE A 135 0.24 -21.35 18.55
CA PHE A 135 -0.38 -22.65 18.36
C PHE A 135 -0.54 -23.34 19.71
N PRO A 136 -1.73 -23.87 20.06
CA PRO A 136 -1.89 -24.60 21.31
C PRO A 136 -1.02 -25.87 21.33
N GLU A 137 -0.11 -25.97 22.29
CA GLU A 137 0.77 -27.14 22.43
C GLU A 137 -0.01 -28.44 22.63
N SER A 138 -1.15 -28.39 23.32
CA SER A 138 -2.04 -29.56 23.51
C SER A 138 -2.66 -30.08 22.21
N TRP A 139 -2.59 -29.32 21.12
CA TRP A 139 -3.12 -29.72 19.81
C TRP A 139 -2.04 -30.27 18.89
N ARG A 140 -0.76 -30.08 19.20
CA ARG A 140 0.34 -30.59 18.37
C ARG A 140 0.30 -32.11 18.28
N ASN A 141 0.46 -32.59 17.05
CA ASN A 141 0.46 -33.99 16.66
C ASN A 141 -0.82 -34.75 17.05
N THR A 142 -1.92 -34.05 17.35
CA THR A 142 -3.22 -34.67 17.62
C THR A 142 -3.98 -35.06 16.35
N SER A 143 -3.63 -34.43 15.21
CA SER A 143 -4.22 -34.74 13.91
C SER A 143 -3.22 -34.50 12.78
N ARG A 144 -3.52 -35.02 11.58
CA ARG A 144 -2.72 -34.79 10.36
C ARG A 144 -2.62 -33.32 9.93
N PHE A 145 -3.44 -32.44 10.50
CA PHE A 145 -3.45 -31.01 10.19
C PHE A 145 -2.78 -30.17 11.28
N PHE A 146 -2.57 -30.73 12.47
CA PHE A 146 -2.00 -30.04 13.62
C PHE A 146 -0.62 -30.62 13.90
N THR A 147 0.32 -30.27 13.03
CA THR A 147 1.72 -30.73 13.08
C THR A 147 2.58 -29.77 13.91
N ASP A 148 3.86 -30.08 14.06
CA ASP A 148 4.81 -29.16 14.71
C ASP A 148 5.04 -27.87 13.90
N GLU A 149 4.77 -27.89 12.60
CA GLU A 149 4.82 -26.71 11.72
C GLU A 149 3.54 -25.87 11.78
N SER A 150 2.47 -26.39 12.40
CA SER A 150 1.19 -25.70 12.40
C SER A 150 1.24 -24.42 13.22
N THR A 151 0.63 -23.37 12.67
CA THR A 151 0.53 -22.07 13.33
C THR A 151 -0.81 -21.40 13.02
N PHE A 152 -1.37 -20.74 14.03
CA PHE A 152 -2.41 -19.74 13.87
C PHE A 152 -1.78 -18.35 13.93
N THR A 153 -2.30 -17.43 13.11
CA THR A 153 -1.98 -16.01 13.21
C THR A 153 -3.28 -15.23 13.35
N LEU A 154 -3.48 -14.58 14.49
CA LEU A 154 -4.52 -13.56 14.63
C LEU A 154 -3.97 -12.25 14.05
N VAL A 155 -4.74 -11.60 13.19
CA VAL A 155 -4.35 -10.36 12.50
C VAL A 155 -5.42 -9.30 12.71
N ALA A 156 -5.01 -8.08 13.02
CA ALA A 156 -5.85 -6.90 12.98
C ALA A 156 -5.15 -5.83 12.14
N ARG A 157 -5.81 -5.33 11.09
CA ARG A 157 -5.29 -4.27 10.22
C ARG A 157 -6.29 -3.13 10.14
N TYR A 158 -5.86 -1.92 10.44
CA TYR A 158 -6.61 -0.70 10.19
C TYR A 158 -5.92 0.10 9.09
N GLY A 159 -6.67 0.76 8.22
CA GLY A 159 -6.10 1.67 7.24
C GLY A 159 -7.13 2.60 6.63
N THR A 160 -6.60 3.68 6.05
CA THR A 160 -7.32 4.74 5.35
C THR A 160 -6.68 4.93 3.99
N ILE A 161 -7.50 5.23 2.99
CA ILE A 161 -7.07 5.71 1.68
C ILE A 161 -7.96 6.89 1.34
N ASP A 162 -7.34 8.04 1.05
CA ASP A 162 -7.92 9.22 0.43
C ASP A 162 -7.35 9.28 -1.00
N THR A 163 -8.21 9.24 -2.03
CA THR A 163 -7.72 9.24 -3.42
C THR A 163 -7.77 10.60 -4.11
N ASP A 164 -8.03 11.68 -3.37
CA ASP A 164 -8.26 13.01 -3.94
C ASP A 164 -7.85 14.27 -3.15
N ASP A 165 -6.75 14.20 -2.37
CA ASP A 165 -6.13 15.24 -1.48
C ASP A 165 -5.92 16.67 -2.06
N SER A 166 -6.27 16.96 -3.31
CA SER A 166 -6.19 18.32 -3.89
C SER A 166 -7.43 18.81 -4.62
N ALA A 167 -8.58 18.23 -4.32
CA ALA A 167 -9.89 18.66 -4.81
C ALA A 167 -10.10 20.19 -4.76
N ARG A 168 -10.31 20.82 -5.92
CA ARG A 168 -10.77 22.22 -5.99
C ARG A 168 -12.29 22.26 -6.04
N GLY A 169 -12.89 23.41 -5.74
CA GLY A 169 -14.35 23.59 -5.77
C GLY A 169 -15.04 23.25 -7.10
N ILE A 170 -14.30 23.17 -8.22
CA ILE A 170 -14.78 22.68 -9.52
C ILE A 170 -15.04 21.16 -9.49
N ASP A 171 -14.21 20.41 -8.77
CA ASP A 171 -14.29 18.94 -8.69
C ASP A 171 -15.56 18.51 -7.93
N ARG A 172 -15.89 19.24 -6.84
CA ARG A 172 -17.14 19.07 -6.07
C ARG A 172 -18.40 19.47 -6.83
N MET A 173 -18.34 20.49 -7.69
CA MET A 173 -19.50 20.92 -8.50
C MET A 173 -19.86 19.92 -9.61
N SER A 174 -18.89 19.18 -10.16
CA SER A 174 -19.15 18.18 -11.21
C SER A 174 -19.53 16.80 -10.67
N ARG A 175 -19.02 16.39 -9.51
CA ARG A 175 -19.18 15.01 -9.01
C ARG A 175 -20.06 14.87 -7.74
N GLY A 176 -20.43 15.97 -7.08
CA GLY A 176 -21.33 15.95 -5.92
C GLY A 176 -20.73 15.21 -4.71
N ASP A 177 -21.57 14.69 -3.82
CA ASP A 177 -21.13 13.95 -2.62
C ASP A 177 -20.45 12.61 -2.92
N ALA A 178 -20.55 12.11 -4.16
CA ALA A 178 -19.80 10.94 -4.66
C ALA A 178 -18.30 11.20 -4.87
N PHE A 179 -17.86 12.42 -4.55
CA PHE A 179 -16.47 12.85 -4.57
C PHE A 179 -15.73 12.42 -3.29
N ARG A 180 -16.40 12.20 -2.16
CA ARG A 180 -15.72 11.68 -0.96
C ARG A 180 -15.56 10.18 -1.09
N ASP A 181 -14.34 9.72 -1.37
CA ASP A 181 -14.01 8.31 -1.55
C ASP A 181 -13.04 7.73 -0.51
N ASP A 182 -12.79 8.49 0.55
CA ASP A 182 -12.13 8.08 1.77
C ASP A 182 -12.63 6.70 2.22
N LEU A 183 -11.74 5.72 2.09
CA LEU A 183 -12.02 4.34 2.47
C LEU A 183 -11.30 4.02 3.76
N GLN A 184 -12.05 3.96 4.86
CA GLN A 184 -11.54 3.51 6.14
C GLN A 184 -11.97 2.06 6.39
N ARG A 185 -11.02 1.22 6.79
CA ARG A 185 -11.30 -0.21 7.00
C ARG A 185 -10.54 -0.78 8.18
N LEU A 186 -11.25 -1.50 9.04
CA LEU A 186 -10.68 -2.41 10.03
C LEU A 186 -10.92 -3.85 9.58
N ALA A 187 -9.87 -4.63 9.39
CA ALA A 187 -9.93 -6.06 9.09
C ALA A 187 -9.42 -6.85 10.30
N VAL A 188 -10.21 -7.82 10.76
CA VAL A 188 -9.83 -8.78 11.81
C VAL A 188 -9.88 -10.18 11.20
N GLY A 189 -8.75 -10.89 11.26
CA GLY A 189 -8.63 -12.19 10.61
C GLY A 189 -7.87 -13.24 11.41
N LEU A 190 -8.18 -14.50 11.13
CA LEU A 190 -7.46 -15.67 11.62
C LEU A 190 -6.89 -16.44 10.43
N ASN A 191 -5.57 -16.54 10.40
CA ASN A 191 -4.86 -17.39 9.45
C ASN A 191 -4.53 -18.72 10.15
N PHE A 192 -4.70 -19.81 9.44
CA PHE A 192 -4.25 -21.13 9.84
C PHE A 192 -3.32 -21.69 8.78
N ARG A 193 -2.09 -21.99 9.18
CA ARG A 193 -1.12 -22.72 8.37
C ARG A 193 -0.96 -24.13 8.95
N PRO A 194 -1.53 -25.18 8.34
CA PRO A 194 -1.30 -26.56 8.80
C PRO A 194 0.15 -27.02 8.55
N ILE A 195 0.75 -26.51 7.46
CA ILE A 195 2.15 -26.67 7.05
C ILE A 195 2.62 -25.33 6.49
N GLU A 196 3.93 -25.12 6.38
CA GLU A 196 4.50 -23.82 5.94
C GLU A 196 3.92 -23.33 4.60
N LYS A 197 3.70 -24.26 3.66
CA LYS A 197 3.28 -23.99 2.28
C LYS A 197 1.78 -23.80 2.08
N THR A 198 0.94 -23.97 3.10
CA THR A 198 -0.53 -23.86 2.96
C THR A 198 -1.09 -22.88 3.98
N VAL A 199 -2.01 -22.02 3.55
CA VAL A 199 -2.73 -21.11 4.44
C VAL A 199 -4.23 -21.11 4.13
N ILE A 200 -5.04 -21.14 5.18
CA ILE A 200 -6.47 -20.86 5.17
C ILE A 200 -6.67 -19.59 5.98
N ARG A 201 -7.39 -18.61 5.44
CA ARG A 201 -7.70 -17.34 6.12
C ARG A 201 -9.19 -17.14 6.22
N PHE A 202 -9.61 -16.68 7.39
CA PHE A 202 -10.94 -16.14 7.65
C PHE A 202 -10.76 -14.69 8.09
N GLU A 203 -11.48 -13.76 7.48
CA GLU A 203 -11.35 -12.33 7.75
C GLU A 203 -12.71 -11.66 7.76
N TYR A 204 -12.96 -10.83 8.75
CA TYR A 204 -14.11 -9.93 8.79
C TYR A 204 -13.61 -8.50 8.62
N GLN A 205 -14.20 -7.76 7.70
CA GLN A 205 -13.84 -6.40 7.33
C GLN A 205 -15.00 -5.47 7.71
N PHE A 206 -14.70 -4.54 8.60
CA PHE A 206 -15.53 -3.39 8.92
C PHE A 206 -15.13 -2.24 8.01
N PHE A 207 -16.09 -1.64 7.33
CA PHE A 207 -15.89 -0.44 6.54
C PHE A 207 -16.55 0.74 7.26
N PHE A 208 -15.90 1.90 7.20
CA PHE A 208 -16.42 3.12 7.79
C PHE A 208 -16.47 4.20 6.73
N GLU A 209 -17.61 4.87 6.65
CA GLU A 209 -17.84 6.00 5.75
C GLU A 209 -17.31 7.30 6.36
N ASP A 210 -16.81 8.18 5.50
CA ASP A 210 -16.39 9.53 5.92
C ASP A 210 -17.60 10.43 6.25
N GLY A 211 -17.34 11.44 7.09
CA GLY A 211 -18.35 12.32 7.67
C GLY A 211 -19.18 13.05 6.63
N GLY A 212 -20.46 12.70 6.54
CA GLY A 212 -21.44 13.32 5.63
C GLY A 212 -21.77 12.47 4.40
N ILE A 213 -21.20 11.27 4.29
CA ILE A 213 -21.75 10.18 3.49
C ILE A 213 -22.76 9.41 4.37
N ALA A 214 -23.81 8.87 3.76
CA ALA A 214 -24.73 8.01 4.50
C ALA A 214 -24.06 6.67 4.79
N ASP A 215 -24.15 6.21 6.04
CA ASP A 215 -23.71 4.88 6.46
C ASP A 215 -24.21 3.80 5.50
N ALA A 216 -23.32 2.91 5.08
CA ALA A 216 -23.66 1.79 4.23
C ALA A 216 -23.38 0.47 4.96
N ASP A 217 -24.29 -0.49 4.86
CA ASP A 217 -24.04 -1.85 5.34
C ASP A 217 -23.25 -2.61 4.27
N ASN A 218 -21.93 -2.50 4.35
CA ASN A 218 -20.97 -2.96 3.34
C ASN A 218 -19.83 -3.82 3.95
N ASP A 219 -19.99 -4.24 5.20
CA ASP A 219 -19.12 -5.19 5.89
C ASP A 219 -18.95 -6.49 5.09
N ARG A 220 -17.78 -7.11 5.20
CA ARG A 220 -17.44 -8.31 4.41
C ARG A 220 -16.85 -9.41 5.26
N PHE A 221 -17.34 -10.62 5.04
CA PHE A 221 -16.66 -11.84 5.47
C PHE A 221 -15.94 -12.49 4.27
N VAL A 222 -14.63 -12.68 4.41
CA VAL A 222 -13.77 -13.19 3.36
C VAL A 222 -13.11 -14.49 3.83
N ILE A 223 -13.22 -15.53 3.00
CA ILE A 223 -12.48 -16.77 3.18
C ILE A 223 -11.46 -16.86 2.03
N SER A 224 -10.21 -17.18 2.35
CA SER A 224 -9.17 -17.38 1.34
C SER A 224 -8.38 -18.64 1.61
N PHE A 225 -7.86 -19.26 0.54
CA PHE A 225 -6.98 -20.42 0.60
C PHE A 225 -5.84 -20.24 -0.39
N ALA A 226 -4.62 -20.56 0.04
CA ALA A 226 -3.46 -20.61 -0.85
C ALA A 226 -2.56 -21.80 -0.47
N THR A 227 -2.00 -22.45 -1.49
CA THR A 227 -1.04 -23.54 -1.32
C THR A 227 0.03 -23.48 -2.41
N TYR A 228 1.27 -23.76 -2.05
CA TYR A 228 2.41 -23.77 -2.95
C TYR A 228 2.97 -25.20 -3.05
N PHE A 229 3.35 -25.62 -4.25
CA PHE A 229 3.92 -26.95 -4.52
C PHE A 229 5.44 -26.84 -4.73
#